data_AF-A0A2N9XXH8-F1
#
_entry.id   AF-A0A2N9XXH8-F1
#
_cell.length_a   1.000
_cell.length_b   1.000
_cell.length_c   1.000
_cell.angle_alpha   90.00
_cell.angle_beta   90.00
_cell.angle_gamma   90.00
#
_symmetry.space_group_name_H-M   'P 1'
#
loop_
_entity.id
_entity.type
_entity.pdbx_description
1 polymer ?
#
loop_
_entity_poly.entity_id
_entity_poly.type
_entity_poly.pdbx_seq_one_letter_code
_entity_poly.pdbx_strand_id
1 'polypeptide(L)'
;MNDELKAFEQEIYKKIIAGKKLSKNELSAVICCFKVDEDVQTIVRINDKHYAIDWRRGLTENQDNSYGNQPYEVLKRTKTVTDWVPVSWEQNEDEDEDY
;
A
#
# COMPACT_ATOMS: atom_id res chain seq x y z
N MET A 1 17.51 -3.92 -18.37
CA MET A 1 16.25 -4.60 -18.02
C MET A 1 16.08 -5.74 -19.01
N ASN A 2 16.02 -6.99 -18.52
CA ASN A 2 16.00 -8.20 -19.36
C ASN A 2 14.75 -8.24 -20.26
N ASP A 3 14.87 -8.66 -21.52
CA ASP A 3 13.75 -8.65 -22.48
C ASP A 3 12.63 -9.62 -22.06
N GLU A 4 12.98 -10.71 -21.38
CA GLU A 4 12.02 -11.66 -20.79
C GLU A 4 11.17 -11.02 -19.68
N LEU A 5 11.75 -10.12 -18.87
CA LEU A 5 11.02 -9.46 -17.78
C LEU A 5 9.96 -8.50 -18.34
N LYS A 6 10.28 -7.76 -19.42
CA LYS A 6 9.34 -6.87 -20.09
C LYS A 6 8.19 -7.63 -20.74
N ALA A 7 8.47 -8.79 -21.34
CA ALA A 7 7.44 -9.65 -21.92
C ALA A 7 6.47 -10.17 -20.85
N PHE A 8 7.02 -10.62 -19.71
CA PHE A 8 6.22 -11.06 -18.56
C PHE A 8 5.35 -9.93 -18.00
N GLU A 9 5.92 -8.73 -17.79
CA GLU A 9 5.18 -7.54 -17.34
C GLU A 9 4.00 -7.20 -18.26
N GLN A 10 4.21 -7.21 -19.57
CA GLN A 10 3.15 -6.95 -20.53
C GLN A 10 2.05 -8.03 -20.52
N GLU A 11 2.40 -9.30 -20.28
CA GLU A 11 1.41 -10.37 -20.19
C GLU A 11 0.52 -10.22 -18.96
N ILE A 12 1.12 -9.97 -17.79
CA ILE A 12 0.39 -9.73 -16.54
C ILE A 12 -0.53 -8.53 -16.68
N TYR A 13 -0.02 -7.42 -17.22
CA TYR A 13 -0.82 -6.21 -17.47
C TYR A 13 -2.07 -6.51 -18.31
N LYS A 14 -1.92 -7.25 -19.42
CA LYS A 14 -3.03 -7.64 -20.29
C LYS A 14 -4.07 -8.51 -19.57
N LYS A 15 -3.66 -9.40 -18.66
CA LYS A 15 -4.58 -10.23 -17.88
C LYS A 15 -5.38 -9.40 -16.88
N ILE A 16 -4.71 -8.47 -16.17
CA ILE A 16 -5.33 -7.59 -15.18
C ILE A 16 -6.39 -6.69 -15.84
N ILE A 17 -6.05 -6.01 -16.94
CA ILE A 17 -7.02 -5.13 -17.63
C ILE A 17 -8.21 -5.89 -18.22
N ALA A 18 -8.03 -7.18 -18.55
CA ALA A 18 -9.08 -8.06 -19.03
C ALA A 18 -9.90 -8.70 -17.90
N GLY A 19 -9.63 -8.38 -16.64
CA GLY A 19 -10.31 -8.96 -15.47
C GLY A 19 -10.04 -10.45 -15.25
N LYS A 20 -8.95 -10.99 -15.82
CA LYS A 20 -8.59 -12.41 -15.69
C LYS A 20 -7.87 -12.65 -14.37
N LYS A 21 -8.27 -13.71 -13.66
CA LYS A 21 -7.59 -14.18 -12.45
C LYS A 21 -6.17 -14.64 -12.79
N LEU A 22 -5.19 -14.16 -12.02
CA LEU A 22 -3.80 -14.62 -12.08
C LEU A 22 -3.64 -15.93 -11.30
N SER A 23 -2.75 -16.80 -11.78
CA SER A 23 -2.34 -18.02 -11.08
C SER A 23 -1.48 -17.70 -9.85
N LYS A 24 -1.33 -18.68 -8.94
CA LYS A 24 -0.49 -18.55 -7.75
C LYS A 24 0.97 -18.21 -8.10
N ASN A 25 1.51 -18.82 -9.15
CA ASN A 25 2.88 -18.56 -9.60
C ASN A 25 3.02 -17.14 -10.16
N GLU A 26 2.03 -16.67 -10.93
CA GLU A 26 2.02 -15.29 -11.43
C GLU A 26 1.91 -14.29 -10.28
N LEU A 27 1.03 -14.50 -9.31
CA LEU A 27 0.91 -13.65 -8.12
C LEU A 27 2.22 -13.62 -7.33
N SER A 28 2.85 -14.77 -7.11
CA SER A 28 4.14 -14.87 -6.44
C SER A 28 5.25 -14.13 -7.20
N ALA A 29 5.27 -14.26 -8.53
CA ALA A 29 6.23 -13.56 -9.38
C ALA A 29 5.95 -12.05 -9.42
N VAL A 30 4.69 -11.63 -9.38
CA VAL A 30 4.31 -10.22 -9.28
C VAL A 30 4.85 -9.62 -7.98
N ILE A 31 4.64 -10.29 -6.85
CA ILE A 31 5.14 -9.84 -5.55
C ILE A 31 6.68 -9.81 -5.52
N CYS A 32 7.34 -10.85 -6.05
CA CYS A 32 8.79 -10.97 -5.99
C CYS A 32 9.54 -10.04 -6.96
N CYS A 33 9.04 -9.89 -8.19
CA CYS A 33 9.77 -9.24 -9.28
C CYS A 33 9.34 -7.80 -9.56
N PHE A 34 8.22 -7.34 -8.99
CA PHE A 34 7.76 -5.96 -9.14
C PHE A 34 7.89 -5.20 -7.84
N LYS A 35 7.92 -3.88 -7.95
CA LYS A 35 8.07 -3.01 -6.78
C LYS A 35 6.76 -3.04 -5.97
N VAL A 36 6.79 -3.75 -4.85
CA VAL A 36 5.78 -3.66 -3.79
C VAL A 36 6.33 -2.74 -2.71
N ASP A 37 5.74 -1.57 -2.52
CA ASP A 37 6.12 -0.66 -1.44
C ASP A 37 4.88 -0.11 -0.71
N GLU A 38 5.04 0.20 0.57
CA GLU A 38 4.03 0.90 1.38
C GLU A 38 4.53 2.32 1.66
N ASP A 39 3.70 3.32 1.36
CA ASP A 39 3.97 4.69 1.78
C ASP A 39 3.68 4.82 3.29
N VAL A 40 4.70 5.14 4.07
CA VAL A 40 4.62 5.27 5.53
C VAL A 40 5.01 6.68 5.95
N GLN A 41 4.21 7.30 6.83
CA GLN A 41 4.57 8.53 7.51
C GLN A 41 4.77 8.26 9.01
N THR A 42 5.98 8.52 9.51
CA THR A 42 6.32 8.43 10.93
C THR A 42 6.42 9.84 11.52
N ILE A 43 5.71 10.10 12.62
CA ILE A 43 5.85 11.33 13.40
C ILE A 43 6.82 11.10 14.55
N VAL A 44 7.93 11.82 14.59
CA VAL A 44 8.90 11.80 15.68
C VAL A 44 8.84 13.11 16.47
N ARG A 45 9.07 13.03 17.78
CA ARG A 45 9.18 14.21 18.65
C ARG A 45 10.64 14.41 19.02
N ILE A 46 11.20 15.56 18.66
CA ILE A 46 12.57 15.96 19.00
C ILE A 46 12.45 17.29 19.75
N ASN A 47 12.84 17.31 21.02
CA ASN A 47 12.53 18.38 21.97
C ASN A 47 11.01 18.64 22.04
N ASP A 48 10.60 19.90 21.84
CA ASP A 48 9.20 20.35 21.88
C ASP A 48 8.56 20.46 20.49
N LYS A 49 9.22 19.93 19.46
CA LYS A 49 8.77 19.98 18.06
C LYS A 49 8.47 18.59 17.51
N HIS A 50 7.56 18.53 16.54
CA HIS A 50 7.19 17.31 15.83
C HIS A 50 7.71 17.36 14.41
N TYR A 51 8.20 16.23 13.91
CA TYR A 51 8.73 16.09 12.57
C TYR A 51 8.12 14.87 11.89
N ALA A 52 7.76 15.01 10.62
CA ALA A 52 7.32 13.91 9.78
C ALA A 52 8.49 13.33 8.98
N ILE A 53 8.47 12.00 8.85
CA ILE A 53 9.39 11.20 8.04
C ILE A 53 8.52 10.32 7.13
N ASP A 54 8.39 10.68 5.87
CA ASP A 54 7.75 9.89 4.80
C ASP A 54 8.74 8.92 4.12
N TRP A 55 8.58 7.64 4.34
CA TRP A 55 9.46 6.65 3.77
C TRP A 55 8.62 5.59 3.09
N ARG A 56 9.19 4.96 2.07
CA ARG A 56 8.60 3.76 1.50
C ARG A 56 9.22 2.55 2.13
N ARG A 57 8.39 1.73 2.73
CA ARG A 57 8.80 0.45 3.30
C ARG A 57 8.88 -0.57 2.17
N GLY A 58 10.06 -1.20 2.02
CA GLY A 58 10.17 -2.38 1.17
C GLY A 58 9.47 -3.57 1.84
N LEU A 59 8.68 -4.31 1.08
CA LEU A 59 7.88 -5.43 1.59
C LEU A 59 8.46 -6.81 1.27
N THR A 60 9.55 -6.87 0.52
CA THR A 60 10.23 -8.12 0.17
C THR A 60 11.70 -8.06 0.56
N GLU A 61 12.33 -9.22 0.68
CA GLU A 61 13.74 -9.36 1.08
C GLU A 61 14.72 -8.64 0.15
N ASN A 62 14.30 -8.35 -1.09
CA ASN A 62 15.10 -7.66 -2.10
C ASN A 62 14.71 -6.18 -2.28
N GLN A 63 13.98 -5.61 -1.32
CA GLN A 63 13.52 -4.23 -1.38
C GLN A 63 13.91 -3.48 -0.12
N ASP A 64 14.86 -2.56 -0.27
CA ASP A 64 15.23 -1.64 0.79
C ASP A 64 14.16 -0.59 1.05
N ASN A 65 14.18 -0.02 2.26
CA ASN A 65 13.44 1.18 2.56
C ASN A 65 14.01 2.36 1.76
N SER A 66 13.13 3.23 1.27
CA SER A 66 13.54 4.48 0.62
C SER A 66 13.02 5.68 1.38
N TYR A 67 13.86 6.71 1.53
CA TYR A 67 13.54 7.90 2.31
C TYR A 67 13.45 9.10 1.37
N GLY A 68 12.42 9.94 1.56
CA GLY A 68 12.19 11.14 0.77
C GLY A 68 12.90 12.39 1.30
N ASN A 69 12.40 13.56 0.91
CA ASN A 69 12.89 14.86 1.39
C ASN A 69 12.49 15.09 2.86
N GLN A 70 13.37 14.72 3.79
CA GLN A 70 13.09 14.60 5.22
C GLN A 70 14.29 14.87 6.15
N PRO A 71 14.01 15.09 7.45
CA PRO A 71 12.69 15.30 8.06
C PRO A 71 12.16 16.73 7.84
N TYR A 72 10.84 16.96 8.00
CA TYR A 72 10.23 18.30 8.02
C TYR A 72 9.32 18.51 9.24
N GLU A 73 9.30 19.73 9.78
CA GLU A 73 8.53 20.09 10.98
C GLU A 73 7.02 20.10 10.68
N VAL A 74 6.21 19.57 11.59
CA VAL A 74 4.76 19.46 11.46
C VAL A 74 4.03 19.94 12.71
N LEU A 75 2.78 20.38 12.54
CA LEU A 75 1.89 20.79 13.63
C LEU A 75 0.71 19.81 13.74
N LYS A 76 0.43 19.34 14.96
CA LYS A 76 -0.74 18.51 15.24
C LYS A 76 -2.01 19.35 15.07
N ARG A 77 -2.90 18.95 14.16
CA ARG A 77 -4.23 19.53 13.98
C ARG A 77 -5.29 18.44 14.12
N THR A 78 -6.21 18.62 15.07
CA THR A 78 -7.37 17.72 15.22
C THR A 78 -8.51 18.22 14.33
N LYS A 79 -9.10 17.33 13.53
CA LYS A 79 -10.33 17.58 12.77
C LYS A 79 -11.42 16.66 13.31
N THR A 80 -12.59 17.23 13.62
CA THR A 80 -13.80 16.45 13.95
C THR A 80 -14.59 16.26 12.67
N VAL A 81 -14.96 15.02 12.36
CA VAL A 81 -15.80 14.69 11.20
C VAL A 81 -17.12 14.14 11.72
N THR A 82 -18.23 14.64 11.18
CA THR A 82 -19.58 14.12 11.42
C THR A 82 -20.11 13.65 10.08
N ASP A 83 -20.22 12.34 9.92
CA ASP A 83 -20.76 11.70 8.72
C ASP A 83 -22.16 11.15 8.99
N TRP A 84 -23.03 11.27 7.99
CA TRP A 84 -24.34 10.63 7.97
C TRP A 84 -24.27 9.48 6.98
N VAL A 85 -24.36 8.25 7.47
CA VAL A 85 -24.39 7.06 6.63
C VAL A 85 -25.84 6.60 6.39
N PRO A 86 -26.15 6.01 5.22
CA PRO A 86 -27.44 5.39 4.98
C PRO A 86 -27.73 4.28 6.00
N VAL A 87 -28.96 4.24 6.54
CA VAL A 87 -29.42 3.21 7.51
C VAL A 87 -29.19 1.78 7.00
N SER A 88 -29.17 1.58 5.68
CA SER A 88 -28.96 0.28 5.03
C SER A 88 -27.54 -0.29 5.16
N TRP A 89 -26.55 0.47 5.62
CA TRP A 89 -25.15 0.01 5.71
C TRP A 89 -24.83 -0.73 7.02
N GLU A 90 -25.69 -0.66 8.04
CA GLU A 90 -25.47 -1.35 9.33
C GLU A 90 -25.97 -2.81 9.35
N GLN A 91 -26.60 -3.32 8.28
CA GLN A 91 -27.26 -4.64 8.31
C GLN A 91 -26.46 -5.79 7.66
N ASN A 92 -25.18 -5.62 7.32
CA ASN A 92 -24.37 -6.64 6.63
C ASN A 92 -23.08 -7.05 7.35
N GLU A 93 -22.96 -6.90 8.68
CA GLU A 93 -21.74 -7.33 9.41
C GLU A 93 -21.89 -8.59 10.29
N ASP A 94 -23.03 -9.30 10.26
CA ASP A 94 -23.25 -10.49 11.12
C ASP A 94 -23.59 -11.80 10.36
N GLU A 95 -23.06 -12.03 9.15
CA GLU A 95 -23.12 -13.36 8.50
C GLU A 95 -21.80 -13.74 7.81
N ASP A 96 -20.70 -13.77 8.57
CA ASP A 96 -19.59 -14.68 8.26
C ASP A 96 -19.51 -15.71 9.41
N GLU A 97 -20.51 -16.61 9.44
CA GLU A 97 -20.42 -17.85 10.23
C GLU A 97 -19.34 -18.76 9.64
N ASP A 98 -18.51 -19.29 10.54
CA ASP A 98 -17.42 -20.24 10.32
C ASP A 98 -17.72 -21.35 9.29
N TYR A 99 -16.78 -21.57 8.37
CA TYR A 99 -16.58 -22.85 7.67
C TYR A 99 -15.12 -23.23 7.57
#